data_AF-A0A1F1XEC6-F1
#
_entry.id   AF-A0A1F1XEC6-F1
#
_cell.length_a   1.000
_cell.length_b   1.000
_cell.length_c   1.000
_cell.angle_alpha   90.00
_cell.angle_beta   90.00
_cell.angle_gamma   90.00
#
_symmetry.space_group_name_H-M   'P 1'
#
loop_
_entity.id
_entity.type
_entity.pdbx_description
1 polymer ?
#
loop_
_entity_poly.entity_id
_entity_poly.type
_entity_poly.pdbx_seq_one_letter_code
_entity_poly.pdbx_strand_id
1 'polypeptide(L)'
;MRPLDRGTISTTEPVEPEATEAIKWGSPAFVHPRGTILLVISTHTAHANFTVTPSAKEAFADELEGLETGKGSVKLPYDTPMPGDLLRRMARHRLTEFEQDGVNWM
;
A
#
# COMPACT_ATOMS: atom_id res chain seq x y z
N MET A 1 -8.13 -10.79 -38.46
CA MET A 1 -8.50 -11.86 -37.51
C MET A 1 -8.37 -11.27 -36.10
N ARG A 2 -9.49 -10.91 -35.46
CA ARG A 2 -9.55 -10.33 -34.10
C ARG A 2 -9.60 -11.48 -33.08
N PRO A 3 -8.75 -11.54 -32.05
CA PRO A 3 -9.00 -12.39 -30.90
C PRO A 3 -9.82 -11.65 -29.84
N LEU A 4 -11.09 -12.08 -29.74
CA LEU A 4 -11.86 -12.40 -28.53
C LEU A 4 -11.70 -11.51 -27.29
N ASP A 5 -12.70 -10.63 -27.15
CA ASP A 5 -13.16 -10.01 -25.91
C ASP A 5 -13.58 -11.10 -24.91
N ARG A 6 -12.79 -11.30 -23.85
CA ARG A 6 -13.20 -12.01 -22.64
C ARG A 6 -13.26 -10.98 -21.53
N GLY A 7 -14.48 -10.56 -21.21
CA GLY A 7 -14.80 -9.72 -20.07
C GLY A 7 -14.09 -10.19 -18.82
N THR A 8 -13.04 -9.47 -18.46
CA THR A 8 -12.41 -9.51 -17.15
C THR A 8 -12.90 -8.26 -16.44
N ILE A 9 -13.66 -8.44 -15.37
CA ILE A 9 -13.92 -7.42 -14.37
C ILE A 9 -12.58 -6.79 -13.94
N SER A 10 -12.17 -5.72 -14.62
CA SER A 10 -10.99 -4.92 -14.27
C SER A 10 -11.38 -3.99 -13.14
N THR A 11 -11.48 -4.53 -11.93
CA THR A 11 -11.61 -3.73 -10.71
C THR A 11 -10.26 -3.63 -10.03
N THR A 12 -9.28 -3.10 -10.74
CA THR A 12 -8.01 -2.66 -10.15
C THR A 12 -7.31 -1.78 -11.17
N GLU A 13 -7.51 -0.48 -11.08
CA GLU A 13 -6.50 0.44 -11.59
C GLU A 13 -5.25 0.18 -10.75
N PRO A 14 -4.16 -0.38 -11.34
CA PRO A 14 -2.94 -0.60 -10.59
C PRO A 14 -2.41 0.76 -10.15
N VAL A 15 -1.94 0.83 -8.91
CA VAL A 15 -1.39 2.06 -8.32
C VAL A 15 -0.30 2.65 -9.23
N GLU A 16 0.46 1.79 -9.93
CA GLU A 16 1.21 2.01 -11.18
C GLU A 16 1.47 0.63 -11.83
N PRO A 17 1.65 0.51 -13.16
CA PRO A 17 1.77 -0.77 -13.87
C PRO A 17 2.98 -1.65 -13.48
N GLU A 18 3.90 -1.14 -12.67
CA GLU A 18 5.16 -1.81 -12.34
C GLU A 18 5.32 -2.20 -10.85
N ALA A 19 4.48 -1.69 -9.95
CA ALA A 19 4.52 -2.13 -8.55
C ALA A 19 4.04 -3.59 -8.46
N THR A 20 4.90 -4.47 -7.99
CA THR A 20 4.63 -5.92 -7.92
C THR A 20 4.34 -6.33 -6.48
N GLU A 21 3.37 -7.23 -6.30
CA GLU A 21 3.10 -7.87 -5.02
C GLU A 21 4.16 -8.94 -4.74
N ALA A 22 4.84 -8.84 -3.61
CA ALA A 22 5.85 -9.80 -3.17
C ALA A 22 5.71 -10.09 -1.67
N ILE A 23 6.27 -11.21 -1.22
CA ILE A 23 6.32 -11.51 0.21
C ILE A 23 7.58 -10.87 0.81
N LYS A 24 7.40 -9.99 1.79
CA LYS A 24 8.47 -9.38 2.59
C LYS A 24 8.20 -9.63 4.06
N TRP A 25 9.20 -10.16 4.76
CA TRP A 25 9.12 -10.49 6.19
C TRP A 25 7.91 -11.39 6.53
N GLY A 26 7.59 -12.34 5.64
CA GLY A 26 6.45 -13.25 5.81
C GLY A 26 5.07 -12.61 5.59
N SER A 27 5.01 -11.36 5.13
CA SER A 27 3.78 -10.60 4.89
C SER A 27 3.68 -10.18 3.41
N PRO A 28 2.46 -10.09 2.84
CA PRO A 28 2.23 -9.45 1.55
C PRO A 28 2.74 -8.01 1.55
N ALA A 29 3.47 -7.61 0.51
CA ALA A 29 4.01 -6.29 0.36
C ALA A 29 3.97 -5.83 -1.10
N PHE A 30 3.73 -4.55 -1.31
CA PHE A 30 3.93 -3.89 -2.60
C PHE A 30 5.39 -3.48 -2.70
N VAL A 31 6.03 -3.88 -3.80
CA VAL A 31 7.46 -3.67 -4.03
C VAL A 31 7.63 -3.02 -5.40
N HIS A 32 8.42 -1.96 -5.43
CA HIS A 32 8.86 -1.29 -6.64
C HIS A 32 9.82 -2.20 -7.44
N PRO A 33 9.85 -2.15 -8.79
CA PRO A 33 10.80 -2.93 -9.59
C PRO A 33 12.26 -2.78 -9.20
N ARG A 34 12.64 -1.62 -8.67
CA ARG A 34 13.99 -1.35 -8.14
C ARG A 34 14.28 -2.03 -6.79
N GLY A 35 13.35 -2.82 -6.27
CA GLY A 35 13.49 -3.61 -5.04
C GLY A 35 13.01 -2.91 -3.75
N THR A 36 12.50 -1.69 -3.84
CA THR A 36 12.05 -0.90 -2.68
C THR A 36 10.66 -1.29 -2.24
N ILE A 37 10.48 -1.45 -0.93
CA ILE A 37 9.17 -1.74 -0.34
C ILE A 37 8.35 -0.45 -0.30
N LEU A 38 7.14 -0.49 -0.88
CA LEU A 38 6.21 0.63 -0.87
C LEU A 38 5.23 0.52 0.30
N LEU A 39 4.69 -0.69 0.52
CA LEU A 39 3.70 -0.93 1.57
C LEU A 39 3.77 -2.39 1.99
N VAL A 40 3.68 -2.67 3.29
CA VAL A 40 3.61 -4.04 3.83
C VAL A 40 2.28 -4.23 4.55
N ILE A 41 1.62 -5.35 4.31
CA ILE A 41 0.36 -5.73 4.94
C ILE A 41 0.60 -6.92 5.86
N SER A 42 0.56 -6.70 7.17
CA SER A 42 0.64 -7.78 8.16
C SER A 42 -0.75 -8.13 8.65
N THR A 43 -1.17 -9.38 8.43
CA THR A 43 -2.48 -9.88 8.86
C THR A 43 -2.40 -10.46 10.27
N HIS A 44 -3.28 -9.99 11.16
CA HIS A 44 -3.45 -10.52 12.51
C HIS A 44 -4.86 -11.08 12.68
N THR A 45 -5.12 -11.73 13.82
CA THR A 45 -6.40 -12.40 14.09
C THR A 45 -7.61 -11.46 14.06
N ALA A 46 -7.46 -10.20 14.49
CA ALA A 46 -8.56 -9.25 14.62
C ALA A 46 -8.40 -7.98 13.75
N HIS A 47 -7.25 -7.78 13.11
CA HIS A 47 -6.93 -6.57 12.36
C HIS A 47 -5.85 -6.84 11.32
N ALA A 48 -5.75 -5.95 10.33
CA ALA A 48 -4.59 -5.83 9.45
C ALA A 48 -3.75 -4.63 9.89
N ASN A 49 -2.42 -4.75 9.76
CA ASN A 49 -1.48 -3.65 9.92
C ASN A 49 -0.89 -3.29 8.57
N PHE A 50 -1.03 -2.03 8.17
CA PHE A 50 -0.42 -1.48 6.98
C PHE A 50 0.80 -0.68 7.37
N THR A 51 1.98 -1.11 6.95
CA THR A 51 3.24 -0.43 7.27
C THR A 51 3.72 0.33 6.04
N VAL A 52 4.00 1.61 6.23
CA VAL A 52 4.54 2.54 5.22
C VAL A 52 5.69 3.35 5.84
N THR A 53 6.40 4.14 5.05
CA THR A 53 7.41 5.05 5.62
C THR A 53 6.75 6.10 6.51
N PRO A 54 7.47 6.62 7.52
CA PRO A 54 6.97 7.70 8.40
C PRO A 54 6.45 8.91 7.60
N SER A 55 7.22 9.41 6.62
CA SER A 55 6.82 10.53 5.76
C SER A 55 5.50 10.27 5.04
N ALA A 56 5.33 9.09 4.42
CA ALA A 56 4.10 8.71 3.74
C ALA A 56 2.92 8.52 4.71
N LYS A 57 3.17 8.22 5.99
CA LYS A 57 2.11 8.21 7.01
C LYS A 57 1.75 9.64 7.42
N GLU A 58 2.76 10.48 7.66
CA GLU A 58 2.60 11.87 8.08
C GLU A 58 1.84 12.71 7.05
N ALA A 59 2.08 12.49 5.76
CA ALA A 59 1.34 13.13 4.67
C ALA A 59 -0.17 12.83 4.68
N PHE A 60 -0.58 11.73 5.33
CA PHE A 60 -1.98 11.28 5.43
C PHE A 60 -2.49 11.26 6.87
N ALA A 61 -1.80 11.92 7.81
CA ALA A 61 -2.14 11.87 9.24
C ALA A 61 -3.58 12.31 9.53
N ASP A 62 -4.08 13.32 8.79
CA ASP A 62 -5.45 13.83 8.90
C ASP A 62 -6.50 12.77 8.49
N GLU A 63 -6.25 12.03 7.42
CA GLU A 63 -7.14 10.95 6.95
C GLU A 63 -7.03 9.68 7.81
N LEU A 64 -5.95 9.56 8.58
CA LEU A 64 -5.75 8.51 9.57
C LEU A 64 -6.34 8.88 10.94
N GLU A 65 -6.87 10.09 11.09
CA GLU A 65 -7.52 10.54 12.32
C GLU A 65 -8.75 9.68 12.60
N GLY A 66 -8.67 8.85 13.66
CA GLY A 66 -9.70 7.87 14.02
C GLY A 66 -9.31 6.41 13.78
N LEU A 67 -8.18 6.14 13.12
CA LEU A 67 -7.57 4.82 13.05
C LEU A 67 -6.46 4.68 14.11
N GLU A 68 -6.30 3.49 14.66
CA GLU A 68 -5.16 3.21 15.53
C GLU A 68 -3.87 3.21 14.69
N THR A 69 -2.90 4.06 15.02
CA THR A 69 -1.61 4.10 14.31
C THR A 69 -0.44 3.82 15.26
N GLY A 70 0.58 3.13 14.74
CA GLY A 70 1.85 2.87 15.38
C GLY A 70 2.97 3.76 14.82
N LYS A 71 4.23 3.45 15.16
CA LYS A 71 5.41 4.24 14.76
C LYS A 71 5.52 4.42 13.24
N GLY A 72 5.21 3.39 12.47
CA GLY A 72 5.15 3.44 10.99
C GLY A 72 4.03 2.57 10.41
N SER A 73 3.03 2.22 11.21
CA SER A 73 1.95 1.32 10.82
C SER A 73 0.59 1.93 11.10
N VAL A 74 -0.40 1.51 10.34
CA VAL A 74 -1.82 1.83 10.52
C VAL A 74 -2.53 0.51 10.80
N LYS A 75 -3.19 0.43 11.95
CA LYS A 75 -3.97 -0.71 12.38
C LYS A 75 -5.41 -0.53 11.92
N LEU A 76 -5.87 -1.46 11.10
CA LEU A 76 -7.21 -1.50 10.57
C LEU A 76 -7.95 -2.72 11.15
N PRO A 77 -8.92 -2.53 12.06
CA PRO A 77 -9.82 -3.59 12.48
C PRO A 77 -10.59 -4.16 11.29
N TYR A 78 -10.83 -5.47 11.25
CA TYR A 78 -11.64 -6.07 10.17
C TYR A 78 -13.12 -5.64 10.21
N ASP A 79 -13.56 -5.09 11.35
CA ASP A 79 -14.90 -4.52 11.53
C ASP A 79 -15.03 -3.14 10.85
N THR A 80 -13.92 -2.52 10.47
CA THR A 80 -13.88 -1.23 9.76
C THR A 80 -13.76 -1.47 8.26
N PRO A 81 -14.56 -0.80 7.41
CA PRO A 81 -14.44 -0.93 5.97
C PRO A 81 -13.03 -0.56 5.52
N MET A 82 -12.42 -1.40 4.67
CA MET A 82 -11.07 -1.20 4.17
C MET A 82 -10.99 0.12 3.39
N PRO A 83 -10.14 1.09 3.80
CA PRO A 83 -9.97 2.35 3.09
C PRO A 83 -9.03 2.12 1.90
N GLY A 84 -9.46 1.30 0.94
CA GLY A 84 -8.65 0.89 -0.21
C GLY A 84 -8.17 2.08 -1.04
N ASP A 85 -8.96 3.15 -1.08
CA ASP A 85 -8.57 4.41 -1.72
C ASP A 85 -7.39 5.10 -1.01
N LEU A 86 -7.46 5.21 0.33
CA LEU A 86 -6.38 5.78 1.15
C LEU A 86 -5.10 4.98 0.99
N LEU A 87 -5.18 3.64 1.07
CA LEU A 87 -4.01 2.76 0.92
C LEU A 87 -3.35 2.91 -0.46
N ARG A 88 -4.15 3.05 -1.52
CA ARG A 88 -3.64 3.32 -2.87
C ARG A 88 -2.94 4.68 -2.95
N ARG A 89 -3.52 5.72 -2.36
CA ARG A 89 -2.91 7.06 -2.33
C ARG A 89 -1.61 7.08 -1.53
N MET A 90 -1.56 6.40 -0.38
CA MET A 90 -0.34 6.25 0.42
C MET A 90 0.76 5.49 -0.34
N ALA A 91 0.42 4.39 -1.00
CA ALA A 91 1.37 3.63 -1.81
C ALA A 91 1.92 4.45 -3.00
N ARG A 92 1.06 5.24 -3.65
CA ARG A 92 1.47 6.16 -4.73
C ARG A 92 2.37 7.29 -4.22
N HIS A 93 2.02 7.89 -3.09
CA HIS A 93 2.84 8.93 -2.48
C HIS A 93 4.23 8.40 -2.14
N ARG A 94 4.28 7.21 -1.51
CA ARG A 94 5.54 6.53 -1.20
C ARG A 94 6.40 6.25 -2.44
N LEU A 95 5.77 5.88 -3.54
CA LEU A 95 6.42 5.65 -4.83
C LEU A 95 7.04 6.95 -5.35
N THR A 96 6.28 8.04 -5.35
CA THR A 96 6.79 9.36 -5.73
C THR A 96 7.97 9.78 -4.84
N GLU A 97 7.90 9.61 -3.52
CA GLU A 97 9.03 9.91 -2.62
C GLU A 97 10.27 9.06 -2.92
N PHE A 98 10.08 7.79 -3.32
CA PHE A 98 11.20 6.92 -3.66
C PHE A 98 11.85 7.32 -4.99
N GLU A 99 11.05 7.68 -6.00
CA GLU A 99 11.56 8.02 -7.33
C GLU A 99 12.15 9.43 -7.40
N GLN A 100 11.55 10.38 -6.69
CA GLN A 100 11.96 11.79 -6.73
C GLN A 100 13.01 12.13 -5.68
N ASP A 101 12.80 11.71 -4.43
CA ASP A 101 13.67 12.09 -3.31
C ASP A 101 14.65 10.98 -2.89
N GLY A 102 14.49 9.76 -3.44
CA GLY A 102 15.35 8.62 -3.08
C GLY A 102 15.16 8.17 -1.63
N VAL A 103 14.02 8.49 -1.01
CA VAL A 103 13.73 8.17 0.39
C VAL A 103 13.71 6.65 0.57
N ASN A 104 14.62 6.14 1.37
CA ASN A 104 14.67 4.75 1.77
C ASN A 104 14.06 4.58 3.17
N TRP A 105 13.75 3.33 3.51
CA TRP A 105 13.43 2.97 4.90
C TRP A 105 14.71 3.14 5.72
N MET A 106 14.86 4.28 6.41
CA MET A 106 15.98 4.60 7.31
C MET A 106 15.43 4.87 8.72
#